data_AF-A0A1H8KQS9-F1
#
_entry.id   AF-A0A1H8KQS9-F1
#
_cell.length_a   1.000
_cell.length_b   1.000
_cell.length_c   1.000
_cell.angle_alpha   90.00
_cell.angle_beta   90.00
_cell.angle_gamma   90.00
#
_symmetry.space_group_name_H-M   'P 1'
#
loop_
_entity.id
_entity.type
_entity.pdbx_description
1 polymer ?
#
loop_
_entity_poly.entity_id
_entity_poly.type
_entity_poly.pdbx_seq_one_letter_code
_entity_poly.pdbx_strand_id
1 'polypeptide(L)'
;MTAQIAERLNYQGNDVAMCTNPLSDYFAMGGVNPRFESNCTALWRGYVGSWEIVNARLYLIGLNGTLEGGAEASLATIFPDYPDRVFAHWYSGTIRIPQGKQLEYVHMGYGSTFERDLFLDVERGVVVATRVRHNGTAESENALKVTKSAP
;
A
#
# COMPACT_ATOMS: atom_id res chain seq x y z
N MET A 1 -6.21 -15.64 -8.23
CA MET A 1 -6.17 -14.18 -8.00
C MET A 1 -4.77 -13.70 -8.38
N THR A 2 -4.62 -12.43 -8.74
CA THR A 2 -3.41 -11.72 -9.18
C THR A 2 -2.87 -10.81 -8.06
N ALA A 3 -1.57 -10.51 -8.05
CA ALA A 3 -0.99 -9.63 -7.03
C ALA A 3 -1.65 -8.25 -7.11
N GLN A 4 -2.00 -7.69 -5.95
CA GLN A 4 -2.66 -6.41 -5.89
C GLN A 4 -1.62 -5.28 -5.95
N ILE A 5 -1.90 -4.24 -6.75
CA ILE A 5 -1.08 -3.02 -6.78
C ILE A 5 -1.12 -2.36 -5.39
N ALA A 6 0.06 -2.11 -4.83
CA ALA A 6 0.22 -1.46 -3.53
C ALA A 6 -0.22 0.01 -3.57
N GLU A 7 -0.58 0.53 -2.41
CA GLU A 7 -0.76 1.97 -2.21
C GLU A 7 0.59 2.65 -2.05
N ARG A 8 0.61 3.98 -2.16
CA ARG A 8 1.82 4.77 -2.00
C ARG A 8 1.82 5.42 -0.63
N LEU A 9 2.95 5.41 0.06
CA LEU A 9 3.11 6.06 1.35
C LEU A 9 4.41 6.87 1.36
N ASN A 10 4.32 8.14 1.70
CA ASN A 10 5.48 8.92 2.10
C ASN A 10 5.76 8.68 3.60
N TYR A 11 6.88 8.02 3.90
CA TYR A 11 7.30 7.70 5.25
C TYR A 11 8.76 8.08 5.47
N GLN A 12 9.01 8.94 6.47
CA GLN A 12 10.36 9.44 6.81
C GLN A 12 11.11 10.00 5.59
N GLY A 13 10.40 10.73 4.72
CA GLY A 13 10.97 11.35 3.52
C GLY A 13 11.20 10.40 2.34
N ASN A 14 10.77 9.14 2.42
CA ASN A 14 10.88 8.17 1.33
C ASN A 14 9.49 7.76 0.83
N ASP A 15 9.34 7.65 -0.48
CA ASP A 15 8.16 7.04 -1.09
C ASP A 15 8.30 5.52 -1.07
N VAL A 16 7.40 4.85 -0.37
CA VAL A 16 7.41 3.41 -0.16
C VAL A 16 6.07 2.79 -0.56
N ALA A 17 6.10 1.49 -0.84
CA ALA A 17 4.88 0.73 -1.05
C ALA A 17 4.15 0.50 0.29
N MET A 18 2.83 0.59 0.25
CA MET A 18 1.94 0.33 1.37
C MET A 18 1.00 -0.82 1.01
N CYS A 19 1.17 -1.95 1.68
CA CYS A 19 0.40 -3.18 1.45
C CYS A 19 -0.81 -3.28 2.41
N THR A 20 -1.56 -2.18 2.50
CA THR A 20 -2.71 -2.00 3.39
C THR A 20 -3.65 -0.99 2.75
N ASN A 21 -4.96 -1.11 2.93
CA ASN A 21 -5.97 -0.27 2.26
C ASN A 21 -6.91 0.42 3.28
N PRO A 22 -6.47 1.44 4.04
CA PRO A 22 -7.30 2.10 5.05
C PRO A 22 -8.59 2.72 4.50
N LEU A 23 -8.61 3.10 3.22
CA LEU A 23 -9.81 3.64 2.58
C LEU A 23 -10.86 2.55 2.31
N SER A 24 -10.45 1.30 2.10
CA SER A 24 -11.40 0.16 2.06
C SER A 24 -12.11 -0.03 3.40
N ASP A 25 -11.39 0.15 4.51
CA ASP A 25 -11.99 0.07 5.85
C ASP A 25 -13.00 1.20 6.08
N TYR A 26 -12.70 2.41 5.60
CA TYR A 26 -13.65 3.53 5.62
C TYR A 26 -14.98 3.17 4.95
N PHE A 27 -14.92 2.60 3.74
CA PHE A 27 -16.12 2.17 3.03
C PHE A 27 -16.86 1.04 3.77
N ALA A 28 -16.13 0.08 4.33
CA ALA A 28 -16.72 -1.02 5.11
C ALA A 28 -17.42 -0.54 6.39
N MET A 29 -16.96 0.56 6.99
CA MET A 29 -17.58 1.21 8.15
C MET A 29 -18.79 2.10 7.80
N GLY A 30 -19.22 2.14 6.54
CA GLY A 30 -20.36 2.94 6.07
C GLY A 30 -19.99 4.32 5.54
N GLY A 31 -18.70 4.58 5.31
CA GLY A 31 -18.25 5.77 4.60
C GLY A 31 -18.73 5.81 3.14
N VAL A 32 -18.78 7.00 2.56
CA VAL A 32 -19.20 7.21 1.17
C VAL A 32 -18.28 6.43 0.23
N ASN A 33 -18.83 5.45 -0.49
CA ASN A 33 -18.14 4.73 -1.54
C ASN A 33 -18.64 5.21 -2.92
N PRO A 34 -17.83 5.93 -3.69
CA PRO A 34 -18.26 6.53 -4.96
C PRO A 34 -18.33 5.54 -6.14
N ARG A 35 -18.14 4.23 -5.88
CA ARG A 35 -18.07 3.14 -6.86
C ARG A 35 -17.00 3.34 -7.92
N PHE A 36 -15.84 2.73 -7.66
CA PHE A 36 -14.73 2.71 -8.60
C PHE A 36 -14.94 1.67 -9.69
N GLU A 37 -14.54 2.02 -10.91
CA GLU A 37 -14.41 1.09 -12.00
C GLU A 37 -13.20 0.18 -11.77
N SER A 38 -13.40 -1.14 -11.83
CA SER A 38 -12.32 -2.12 -11.75
C SER A 38 -11.93 -2.58 -13.17
N ASN A 39 -11.15 -1.77 -13.87
CA ASN A 39 -10.67 -2.08 -15.23
C ASN A 39 -9.39 -2.94 -15.27
N CYS A 40 -8.78 -3.21 -14.11
CA CYS A 40 -7.50 -3.92 -14.03
C CYS A 40 -7.58 -5.11 -13.06
N THR A 41 -7.17 -6.29 -13.53
CA THR A 41 -7.14 -7.52 -12.72
C THR A 41 -6.04 -7.52 -11.66
N ALA A 42 -5.18 -6.52 -11.60
CA ALA A 42 -4.23 -6.28 -10.50
C ALA A 42 -4.68 -5.14 -9.56
N LEU A 43 -5.81 -4.50 -9.84
CA LEU A 43 -6.36 -3.38 -9.05
C LEU A 43 -7.86 -3.54 -8.82
N TRP A 44 -8.26 -4.61 -8.14
CA TRP A 44 -9.69 -4.92 -7.94
C TRP A 44 -10.46 -3.84 -7.18
N ARG A 45 -9.77 -3.06 -6.34
CA ARG A 45 -10.39 -1.95 -5.63
C ARG A 45 -10.69 -0.75 -6.53
N GLY A 46 -10.12 -0.70 -7.74
CA GLY A 46 -10.34 0.38 -8.72
C GLY A 46 -9.64 1.72 -8.40
N TYR A 47 -8.84 1.79 -7.34
CA TYR A 47 -8.10 3.00 -6.96
C TYR A 47 -6.74 2.70 -6.32
N VAL A 48 -5.85 3.69 -6.32
CA VAL A 48 -4.60 3.74 -5.55
C VAL A 48 -4.60 4.98 -4.67
N GLY A 49 -4.57 4.77 -3.36
CA GLY A 49 -4.36 5.84 -2.38
C GLY A 49 -2.90 6.28 -2.32
N SER A 50 -2.68 7.57 -2.16
CA SER A 50 -1.39 8.16 -1.80
C SER A 50 -1.50 8.73 -0.39
N TRP A 51 -0.65 8.26 0.50
CA TRP A 51 -0.67 8.54 1.93
C TRP A 51 0.63 9.19 2.37
N GLU A 52 0.59 9.81 3.53
CA GLU A 52 1.78 10.26 4.24
C GLU A 52 1.62 10.05 5.74
N ILE A 53 2.76 9.89 6.42
CA ILE A 53 2.81 9.96 7.88
C ILE A 53 3.66 11.15 8.29
N VAL A 54 3.02 12.12 8.94
CA VAL A 54 3.66 13.34 9.46
C VAL A 54 3.28 13.50 10.92
N ASN A 55 4.26 13.71 11.80
CA ASN A 55 4.05 13.82 13.25
C ASN A 55 3.23 12.64 13.82
N ALA A 56 3.60 11.41 13.40
CA ALA A 56 2.93 10.15 13.75
C ALA A 56 1.46 10.06 13.32
N ARG A 57 0.96 10.94 12.44
CA ARG A 57 -0.42 10.90 11.95
C ARG A 57 -0.48 10.48 10.50
N LEU A 58 -1.38 9.56 10.19
CA LEU A 58 -1.67 9.07 8.85
C LEU A 58 -2.63 10.03 8.13
N TYR A 59 -2.25 10.46 6.94
CA TYR A 59 -3.08 11.29 6.08
C TYR A 59 -3.23 10.67 4.70
N LEU A 60 -4.43 10.72 4.14
CA LEU A 60 -4.65 10.55 2.71
C LEU A 60 -4.39 11.91 2.04
N ILE A 61 -3.51 11.93 1.05
CA ILE A 61 -3.10 13.15 0.32
C ILE A 61 -3.34 13.07 -1.19
N GLY A 62 -3.68 11.89 -1.69
CA GLY A 62 -4.00 11.70 -3.10
C GLY A 62 -4.83 10.45 -3.30
N LEU A 63 -5.67 10.49 -4.32
CA LEU A 63 -6.45 9.35 -4.76
C LEU A 63 -6.40 9.32 -6.27
N ASN A 64 -6.04 8.17 -6.83
CA ASN A 64 -6.08 7.95 -8.27
C ASN A 64 -6.97 6.75 -8.55
N GLY A 65 -7.91 6.91 -9.47
CA GLY A 65 -8.85 5.87 -9.88
C GLY A 65 -9.91 6.46 -10.79
N THR A 66 -10.68 5.61 -11.45
CA THR A 66 -11.79 6.01 -12.32
C THR A 66 -13.10 5.55 -11.68
N LEU A 67 -14.12 6.39 -11.69
CA LEU A 67 -15.46 6.03 -11.22
C LEU A 67 -16.24 5.32 -12.33
N GLU A 68 -17.30 4.57 -11.99
CA GLU A 68 -18.15 3.89 -12.99
C GLU A 68 -18.72 4.82 -14.08
N GLY A 69 -18.82 6.14 -13.81
CA GLY A 69 -19.23 7.16 -14.78
C GLY A 69 -18.11 7.72 -15.67
N GLY A 70 -16.89 7.18 -15.59
CA GLY A 70 -15.71 7.63 -16.36
C GLY A 70 -14.99 8.85 -15.81
N ALA A 71 -15.51 9.49 -14.75
CA ALA A 71 -14.84 10.60 -14.09
C ALA A 71 -13.63 10.12 -13.26
N GLU A 72 -12.58 10.93 -13.20
CA GLU A 72 -11.44 10.68 -12.31
C GLU A 72 -11.84 10.90 -10.85
N ALA A 73 -11.44 9.97 -9.98
CA ALA A 73 -11.63 10.09 -8.55
C ALA A 73 -10.58 11.04 -7.94
N SER A 74 -10.99 11.78 -6.92
CA SER A 74 -10.15 12.66 -6.12
C SER A 74 -10.53 12.52 -4.65
N LEU A 75 -9.77 13.16 -3.75
CA LEU A 75 -10.16 13.24 -2.33
C LEU A 75 -11.54 13.87 -2.18
N ALA A 76 -11.84 14.93 -2.93
CA ALA A 76 -13.13 15.63 -2.90
C ALA A 76 -14.32 14.74 -3.30
N THR A 77 -14.07 13.67 -4.07
CA THR A 77 -15.09 12.67 -4.42
C THR A 77 -15.62 11.94 -3.19
N ILE A 78 -14.81 11.77 -2.15
CA ILE A 78 -15.15 11.04 -0.91
C ILE A 78 -15.30 11.99 0.28
N PHE A 79 -14.46 13.03 0.33
CA PHE A 79 -14.32 13.99 1.41
C PHE A 79 -14.41 15.41 0.83
N PRO A 80 -15.62 15.90 0.49
CA PRO A 80 -15.80 17.17 -0.23
C PRO A 80 -15.26 18.38 0.55
N ASP A 81 -15.30 18.33 1.89
CA ASP A 81 -14.81 19.40 2.75
C ASP A 81 -13.28 19.37 2.96
N TYR A 82 -12.61 18.33 2.48
CA TYR A 82 -11.17 18.10 2.69
C TYR A 82 -10.49 17.65 1.38
N PRO A 83 -10.47 18.50 0.34
CA PRO A 83 -10.06 18.11 -1.01
C PRO A 83 -8.55 17.85 -1.17
N ASP A 84 -7.71 18.39 -0.28
CA ASP A 84 -6.26 18.32 -0.42
C ASP A 84 -5.61 17.29 0.50
N ARG A 85 -6.21 17.06 1.68
CA ARG A 85 -5.62 16.24 2.74
C ARG A 85 -6.65 15.84 3.78
N VAL A 86 -6.71 14.55 4.10
CA VAL A 86 -7.66 14.00 5.07
C VAL A 86 -6.92 13.25 6.17
N PHE A 87 -7.16 13.63 7.42
CA PHE A 87 -6.65 12.86 8.56
C PHE A 87 -7.41 11.55 8.69
N ALA A 88 -6.70 10.42 8.67
CA ALA A 88 -7.25 9.08 8.62
C ALA A 88 -7.77 8.59 9.99
N HIS A 89 -8.55 9.42 10.70
CA HIS A 89 -8.99 9.15 12.08
C HIS A 89 -9.85 7.89 12.21
N TRP A 90 -10.41 7.39 11.12
CA TRP A 90 -11.20 6.17 11.08
C TRP A 90 -10.33 4.90 11.17
N TYR A 91 -9.06 4.97 10.79
CA TYR A 91 -8.24 3.77 10.63
C TYR A 91 -7.57 3.35 11.94
N SER A 92 -7.79 2.10 12.34
CA SER A 92 -7.05 1.41 13.40
C SER A 92 -6.64 0.03 12.89
N GLY A 93 -5.34 -0.25 12.83
CA GLY A 93 -4.81 -1.48 12.25
C GLY A 93 -3.31 -1.42 12.06
N THR A 94 -2.75 -2.40 11.35
CA THR A 94 -1.32 -2.44 11.06
C THR A 94 -1.06 -2.14 9.59
N ILE A 95 -0.27 -1.11 9.32
CA ILE A 95 0.28 -0.82 8.00
C ILE A 95 1.50 -1.71 7.77
N ARG A 96 1.55 -2.41 6.64
CA ARG A 96 2.73 -3.17 6.20
C ARG A 96 3.45 -2.46 5.06
N ILE A 97 4.74 -2.20 5.25
CA ILE A 97 5.65 -1.61 4.27
C ILE A 97 6.71 -2.68 3.91
N PRO A 98 6.59 -3.35 2.75
CA PRO A 98 7.63 -4.29 2.29
C PRO A 98 8.91 -3.53 1.91
N GLN A 99 10.07 -4.12 2.24
CA GLN A 99 11.38 -3.52 2.02
C GLN A 99 12.41 -4.54 1.52
N GLY A 100 13.32 -4.08 0.66
CA GLY A 100 14.36 -4.92 0.07
C GLY A 100 13.87 -5.74 -1.11
N LYS A 101 14.64 -6.77 -1.49
CA LYS A 101 14.32 -7.62 -2.63
C LYS A 101 13.13 -8.53 -2.33
N GLN A 102 12.35 -8.86 -3.37
CA GLN A 102 11.31 -9.87 -3.26
C GLN A 102 11.96 -11.26 -3.20
N LEU A 103 11.66 -12.01 -2.15
CA LEU A 103 12.16 -13.37 -1.93
C LEU A 103 11.25 -14.41 -2.56
N GLU A 104 9.94 -14.24 -2.39
CA GLU A 104 8.94 -15.15 -2.93
C GLU A 104 7.79 -14.34 -3.51
N TYR A 105 7.45 -14.65 -4.76
CA TYR A 105 6.31 -14.05 -5.42
C TYR A 105 5.05 -14.86 -5.12
N VAL A 106 4.03 -14.19 -4.60
CA VAL A 106 2.69 -14.78 -4.43
C VAL A 106 1.70 -13.96 -5.23
N HIS A 107 1.03 -14.62 -6.16
CA HIS A 107 0.03 -14.00 -7.02
C HIS A 107 -1.26 -13.59 -6.27
N MET A 108 -1.39 -13.75 -4.96
CA MET A 108 -2.65 -13.48 -4.24
C MET A 108 -2.51 -12.22 -3.37
N GLY A 109 -3.09 -11.10 -3.80
CA GLY A 109 -3.14 -9.86 -3.00
C GLY A 109 -1.75 -9.32 -2.66
N TYR A 110 -1.48 -9.09 -1.37
CA TYR A 110 -0.17 -8.65 -0.85
C TYR A 110 0.66 -9.81 -0.27
N GLY A 111 0.43 -11.03 -0.74
CA GLY A 111 1.05 -12.23 -0.17
C GLY A 111 2.54 -12.39 -0.43
N SER A 112 3.15 -11.58 -1.31
CA SER A 112 4.58 -11.71 -1.62
C SER A 112 5.47 -11.42 -0.40
N THR A 113 6.57 -12.15 -0.31
CA THR A 113 7.56 -12.02 0.77
C THR A 113 8.75 -11.21 0.27
N PHE A 114 9.16 -10.22 1.06
CA PHE A 114 10.32 -9.37 0.80
C PHE A 114 11.37 -9.60 1.88
N GLU A 115 12.62 -9.21 1.68
CA GLU A 115 13.70 -9.39 2.65
C GLU A 115 13.33 -8.88 4.05
N ARG A 116 12.62 -7.74 4.11
CA ARG A 116 12.14 -7.14 5.36
C ARG A 116 10.73 -6.59 5.20
N ASP A 117 9.99 -6.56 6.29
CA ASP A 117 8.75 -5.80 6.42
C ASP A 117 8.89 -4.83 7.59
N LEU A 118 8.56 -3.57 7.35
CA LEU A 118 8.31 -2.58 8.39
C LEU A 118 6.80 -2.54 8.65
N PHE A 119 6.42 -2.66 9.92
CA PHE A 119 5.03 -2.58 10.35
C PHE A 119 4.83 -1.36 11.24
N LEU A 120 3.76 -0.61 10.97
CA LEU A 120 3.33 0.53 11.77
C LEU A 120 1.97 0.20 12.35
N ASP A 121 1.87 0.11 13.67
CA ASP A 121 0.58 -0.08 14.34
C ASP A 121 -0.06 1.30 14.54
N VAL A 122 -1.31 1.43 14.07
CA VAL A 122 -2.05 2.68 14.01
C VAL A 122 -3.33 2.54 14.84
N GLU A 123 -3.59 3.53 15.67
CA GLU A 123 -4.83 3.69 16.42
C GLU A 123 -5.47 5.03 16.06
N ARG A 124 -6.68 5.00 15.48
CA ARG A 124 -7.44 6.19 15.09
C ARG A 124 -6.61 7.19 14.29
N GLY A 125 -5.87 6.69 13.30
CA GLY A 125 -4.99 7.46 12.44
C GLY A 125 -3.64 7.85 13.05
N VAL A 126 -3.34 7.47 14.29
CA VAL A 126 -2.06 7.78 14.97
C VAL A 126 -1.18 6.54 15.05
N VAL A 127 0.05 6.62 14.57
CA VAL A 127 1.06 5.56 14.74
C VAL A 127 1.44 5.48 16.22
N VAL A 128 1.20 4.34 16.83
CA VAL A 128 1.47 4.08 18.26
C VAL A 128 2.66 3.14 18.47
N ALA A 129 2.98 2.30 17.48
CA ALA A 129 4.15 1.42 17.53
C ALA A 129 4.74 1.17 16.15
N THR A 130 6.00 0.74 16.14
CA THR A 130 6.72 0.39 14.92
C THR A 130 7.56 -0.85 15.19
N ARG A 131 7.52 -1.82 14.28
CA ARG A 131 8.30 -3.06 14.39
C ARG A 131 8.83 -3.51 13.04
N VAL A 132 10.02 -4.09 13.03
CA VAL A 132 10.66 -4.65 11.83
C VAL A 132 10.64 -6.17 11.92
N ARG A 133 10.30 -6.82 10.81
CA ARG A 133 10.46 -8.26 10.63
C ARG A 133 11.45 -8.52 9.51
N HIS A 134 12.47 -9.33 9.79
CA HIS A 134 13.38 -9.84 8.77
C HIS A 134 12.85 -11.19 8.29
N ASN A 135 12.62 -11.33 6.98
CA ASN A 135 12.07 -12.56 6.40
C ASN A 135 13.14 -13.40 5.70
N GLY A 136 14.31 -12.83 5.38
CA GLY A 136 15.43 -13.54 4.77
C GLY A 136 16.34 -12.62 3.97
N THR A 137 17.26 -13.22 3.21
CA THR A 137 18.17 -12.54 2.28
C THR A 137 18.02 -13.16 0.91
N ALA A 138 17.93 -12.35 -0.16
CA ALA A 138 17.88 -12.89 -1.51
C ALA A 138 19.24 -13.48 -1.88
N GLU A 139 19.26 -14.64 -2.55
CA GLU A 139 20.50 -15.16 -3.13
C GLU A 139 21.04 -14.16 -4.17
N SER A 140 22.35 -13.91 -4.15
CA SER A 140 22.98 -13.04 -5.14
C SER A 140 23.00 -13.72 -6.51
N GLU A 141 22.58 -13.03 -7.57
CA GLU A 141 22.61 -13.53 -8.96
C GLU A 141 24.02 -13.93 -9.48
N ASN A 142 25.08 -13.77 -8.68
CA ASN A 142 26.46 -14.09 -9.07
C ASN A 142 26.88 -15.55 -8.89
N ALA A 143 26.02 -16.45 -8.39
CA ALA A 143 26.38 -17.85 -8.18
C ALA A 143 26.27 -18.75 -9.45
N LEU A 144 25.71 -18.25 -10.56
CA LEU A 144 25.40 -19.08 -11.74
C LEU A 144 26.40 -18.99 -12.91
N LYS A 145 27.55 -18.32 -12.75
CA LYS A 145 28.58 -18.25 -13.83
C LYS A 145 29.85 -19.08 -13.62
N VAL A 146 29.95 -19.91 -12.58
CA VAL A 146 31.14 -20.75 -12.37
C VAL A 146 30.78 -22.23 -12.40
N THR A 147 30.32 -22.74 -13.55
CA THR A 147 30.45 -24.18 -13.90
C THR A 147 30.16 -24.40 -15.39
N LYS A 148 30.86 -23.74 -16.31
CA LYS A 148 31.08 -24.25 -17.68
C LYS A 148 32.40 -23.72 -18.24
N SER A 149 33.51 -24.25 -17.71
CA SER A 149 34.78 -24.28 -18.42
C SER A 149 35.60 -25.45 -17.90
N ALA A 150 35.50 -26.58 -18.59
CA ALA A 150 36.54 -27.60 -18.59
C ALA A 150 36.65 -28.12 -20.03
N PRO A 151 37.88 -28.42 -20.49
CA PRO A 151 38.30 -28.39 -21.89
C PRO A 151 37.76 -29.53 -22.75
#